data_AF-R0K2H9-F1
#
_entry.id   AF-R0K2H9-F1
#
_cell.length_a   1.000
_cell.length_b   1.000
_cell.length_c   1.000
_cell.angle_alpha   90.00
_cell.angle_beta   90.00
_cell.angle_gamma   90.00
#
_symmetry.space_group_name_H-M   'P 1'
#
loop_
_entity.id
_entity.type
_entity.pdbx_description
1 polymer ?
#
loop_
_entity_poly.entity_id
_entity_poly.type
_entity_poly.pdbx_seq_one_letter_code
_entity_poly.pdbx_strand_id
1 'polypeptide(L)'
;MLTYYPMCDISFDVAYTFTLGSALWIVNAFFVYLPLVYPDTEFKNEVLYGGGITAFIGATVFEFGSFLLLAEAINEGRSGCFGWAVEQALAHEDSDSGLMAIRASRSGCVHPHNKGRSSGSGRSDMEHELPSKRRKWVWWPSSQELRTHYIHNLGFLASLSQLIGATVFWIAGFTALPGIYNNMSRTITIIFYWTPQLFGGLGFIISGTLFMIETQSKWWMPAPRTLGWWVGALNLIGGVGFTLCPAFGYDTRSWAQYQASLSTFWGS
;
A
#
# COMPACT_ATOMS: atom_id res chain seq x y z
N MET A 1 -12.50 14.79 18.63
CA MET A 1 -13.13 15.09 17.33
C MET A 1 -13.26 13.77 16.59
N LEU A 2 -14.47 13.21 16.45
CA LEU A 2 -14.68 11.81 16.04
C LEU A 2 -15.73 11.61 14.95
N THR A 3 -16.03 12.63 14.13
CA THR A 3 -17.01 12.47 13.03
C THR A 3 -16.76 13.44 11.88
N TYR A 4 -15.64 13.29 11.17
CA TYR A 4 -15.56 13.72 9.77
C TYR A 4 -14.82 12.62 9.00
N TYR A 5 -15.56 11.77 8.30
CA TYR A 5 -15.01 10.74 7.44
C TYR A 5 -14.85 11.35 6.04
N PRO A 6 -13.63 11.63 5.57
CA PRO A 6 -13.43 12.22 4.26
C PRO A 6 -13.50 11.11 3.18
N MET A 7 -14.66 10.48 3.00
CA MET A 7 -14.88 9.47 1.93
C MET A 7 -14.81 10.03 0.49
N CYS A 8 -14.37 11.29 0.35
CA CYS A 8 -14.11 11.94 -0.94
C CYS A 8 -12.61 12.25 -1.11
N ASP A 9 -11.78 11.87 -0.14
CA ASP A 9 -10.33 12.00 -0.19
C ASP A 9 -9.73 10.63 -0.54
N ILE A 10 -9.21 10.51 -1.76
CA ILE A 10 -8.65 9.26 -2.24
C ILE A 10 -7.44 8.80 -1.40
N SER A 11 -6.64 9.73 -0.86
CA SER A 11 -5.51 9.38 0.00
C SER A 11 -5.97 8.68 1.27
N PHE A 12 -7.11 9.13 1.82
CA PHE A 12 -7.72 8.51 2.98
C PHE A 12 -8.26 7.11 2.62
N ASP A 13 -8.96 6.97 1.49
CA ASP A 13 -9.51 5.69 1.05
C ASP A 13 -8.41 4.66 0.78
N VAL A 14 -7.29 5.08 0.19
CA VAL A 14 -6.07 4.26 0.02
C VAL A 14 -5.54 3.82 1.38
N ALA A 15 -5.24 4.74 2.28
CA ALA A 15 -4.71 4.40 3.61
C ALA A 15 -5.65 3.46 4.39
N TYR A 16 -6.96 3.72 4.33
CA TYR A 16 -7.97 2.91 4.99
C TYR A 16 -8.05 1.49 4.43
N THR A 17 -8.08 1.33 3.10
CA THR A 17 -8.18 0.03 2.44
C THR A 17 -6.96 -0.85 2.69
N PHE A 18 -5.74 -0.29 2.60
CA PHE A 18 -4.52 -1.02 2.93
C PHE A 18 -4.45 -1.41 4.41
N THR A 19 -4.87 -0.52 5.33
CA THR A 19 -4.92 -0.82 6.76
C THR A 19 -5.89 -1.96 7.06
N LEU A 20 -7.09 -1.93 6.48
CA LEU A 20 -8.08 -2.99 6.59
C LEU A 20 -7.55 -4.31 6.00
N GLY A 21 -6.89 -4.23 4.85
CA GLY A 21 -6.23 -5.37 4.23
C GLY A 21 -5.21 -6.02 5.15
N SER A 22 -4.31 -5.24 5.76
CA SER A 22 -3.29 -5.75 6.70
C SER A 22 -3.95 -6.42 7.91
N ALA A 23 -5.01 -5.82 8.47
CA ALA A 23 -5.76 -6.45 9.56
C ALA A 23 -6.35 -7.82 9.15
N LEU A 24 -6.87 -7.94 7.92
CA LEU A 24 -7.37 -9.21 7.39
C LEU A 24 -6.25 -10.25 7.20
N TRP A 25 -5.07 -9.83 6.75
CA TRP A 25 -3.90 -10.71 6.64
C TRP A 25 -3.39 -11.16 7.99
N ILE A 26 -3.42 -10.31 9.01
CA ILE A 26 -3.07 -10.72 10.38
C ILE A 26 -4.05 -11.81 10.85
N VAL A 27 -5.35 -11.64 10.64
CA VAL A 27 -6.34 -12.68 10.97
C VAL A 27 -6.08 -13.97 10.19
N ASN A 28 -5.79 -13.85 8.89
CA ASN A 28 -5.43 -14.99 8.05
C ASN A 28 -4.21 -15.74 8.58
N ALA A 29 -3.16 -15.00 8.93
CA ALA A 29 -1.92 -15.52 9.49
C ALA A 29 -2.17 -16.35 10.75
N PHE A 30 -3.06 -15.92 11.64
CA PHE A 30 -3.44 -16.73 12.80
C PHE A 30 -4.11 -18.05 12.37
N PHE A 31 -5.04 -18.03 11.42
CA PHE A 31 -5.70 -19.26 10.96
C PHE A 31 -4.74 -20.27 10.30
N VAL A 32 -3.63 -19.82 9.71
CA VAL A 32 -2.68 -20.71 9.01
C VAL A 32 -1.45 -21.08 9.85
N TYR A 33 -1.07 -20.25 10.83
CA TYR A 33 0.15 -20.45 11.62
C TYR A 33 -0.14 -20.92 13.04
N LEU A 34 -1.21 -20.44 13.69
CA LEU A 34 -1.50 -20.80 15.08
C LEU A 34 -1.73 -22.32 15.28
N PRO A 35 -2.48 -23.03 14.41
CA PRO A 35 -2.63 -24.48 14.51
C PRO A 35 -1.30 -25.26 14.43
N LEU A 36 -0.28 -24.70 13.78
CA LEU A 36 1.04 -25.33 13.68
C LEU A 36 1.86 -25.18 14.97
N VAL A 37 1.70 -24.06 15.68
CA VAL A 37 2.46 -23.75 16.91
C VAL A 37 1.75 -24.29 18.14
N TYR A 38 0.43 -24.18 18.19
CA TYR A 38 -0.42 -24.65 19.28
C TYR A 38 -1.55 -25.53 18.72
N PRO A 39 -1.28 -26.81 18.40
CA PRO A 39 -2.28 -27.71 17.83
C PRO A 39 -3.53 -27.89 18.70
N ASP A 40 -3.40 -27.70 20.02
CA ASP A 40 -4.53 -27.79 20.96
C ASP A 40 -5.61 -26.71 20.74
N THR A 41 -5.29 -25.63 20.02
CA THR A 41 -6.26 -24.57 19.66
C THR A 41 -6.95 -24.84 18.34
N GLU A 42 -6.52 -25.84 17.55
CA GLU A 42 -7.05 -26.10 16.22
C GLU A 42 -8.51 -26.56 16.27
N PHE A 43 -9.37 -25.92 15.46
CA PHE A 43 -10.73 -26.40 15.22
C PHE A 43 -10.89 -26.98 13.81
N LYS A 44 -11.95 -27.79 13.64
CA LYS A 44 -12.15 -28.56 12.40
C LYS A 44 -12.21 -27.65 11.17
N ASN A 45 -11.30 -27.92 10.22
CA ASN A 45 -11.16 -27.20 8.95
C ASN A 45 -10.80 -25.71 9.10
N GLU A 46 -10.19 -25.31 10.21
CA GLU A 46 -9.73 -23.94 10.47
C GLU A 46 -8.87 -23.37 9.34
N VAL A 47 -7.83 -24.09 8.93
CA VAL A 47 -6.91 -23.64 7.87
C VAL A 47 -7.63 -23.53 6.52
N LEU A 48 -8.51 -24.49 6.19
CA LEU A 48 -9.18 -24.54 4.89
C LEU A 48 -10.24 -23.44 4.74
N TYR A 49 -11.10 -23.24 5.75
CA TYR A 49 -12.17 -22.25 5.68
C TYR A 49 -11.70 -20.90 6.21
N GLY A 50 -11.15 -20.85 7.42
CA GLY A 50 -10.65 -19.63 8.03
C GLY A 50 -9.53 -19.02 7.21
N GLY A 51 -8.48 -19.80 6.92
CA GLY A 51 -7.37 -19.38 6.07
C GLY A 51 -7.82 -19.07 4.64
N GLY A 52 -8.53 -19.98 3.97
CA GLY A 52 -8.96 -19.78 2.58
C GLY A 52 -9.86 -18.56 2.37
N ILE A 53 -10.87 -18.35 3.21
CA ILE A 53 -11.83 -17.24 3.07
C ILE A 53 -11.17 -15.91 3.41
N THR A 54 -10.40 -15.84 4.50
CA THR A 54 -9.72 -14.58 4.87
C THR A 54 -8.65 -14.17 3.88
N ALA A 55 -7.92 -15.13 3.29
CA ALA A 55 -6.97 -14.85 2.21
C ALA A 55 -7.66 -14.24 0.98
N PHE A 56 -8.82 -14.78 0.59
CA PHE A 56 -9.60 -14.25 -0.53
C PHE A 56 -10.10 -12.81 -0.27
N ILE A 57 -10.66 -12.57 0.91
CA ILE A 57 -11.17 -11.24 1.28
C ILE A 57 -10.00 -10.25 1.38
N GLY A 58 -8.90 -10.63 2.04
CA GLY A 58 -7.69 -9.82 2.16
C GLY A 58 -7.10 -9.46 0.80
N ALA A 59 -6.95 -10.44 -0.10
CA ALA A 59 -6.47 -10.20 -1.45
C ALA A 59 -7.40 -9.27 -2.26
N THR A 60 -8.72 -9.41 -2.10
CA THR A 60 -9.71 -8.55 -2.78
C THR A 60 -9.66 -7.11 -2.27
N VAL A 61 -9.49 -6.91 -0.96
CA VAL A 61 -9.33 -5.57 -0.38
C VAL A 61 -8.03 -4.92 -0.84
N PHE A 62 -6.93 -5.67 -0.89
CA PHE A 62 -5.64 -5.19 -1.41
C PHE A 62 -5.70 -4.84 -2.90
N GLU A 63 -6.40 -5.64 -3.70
CA GLU A 63 -6.61 -5.35 -5.12
C GLU A 63 -7.34 -4.02 -5.29
N PHE A 64 -8.46 -3.84 -4.57
CA PHE A 64 -9.21 -2.59 -4.59
C PHE A 64 -8.38 -1.40 -4.11
N GLY A 65 -7.63 -1.54 -3.02
CA GLY A 65 -6.70 -0.51 -2.54
C GLY A 65 -5.63 -0.15 -3.57
N SER A 66 -5.13 -1.14 -4.32
CA SER A 66 -4.13 -0.94 -5.37
C SER A 66 -4.68 -0.20 -6.59
N PHE A 67 -5.95 -0.40 -6.94
CA PHE A 67 -6.63 0.41 -7.95
C PHE A 67 -6.76 1.87 -7.52
N LEU A 68 -7.16 2.11 -6.26
CA LEU A 68 -7.24 3.46 -5.71
C LEU A 68 -5.88 4.13 -5.65
N LEU A 69 -4.84 3.40 -5.25
CA LEU A 69 -3.47 3.89 -5.20
C LEU A 69 -2.96 4.33 -6.58
N LEU A 70 -3.22 3.54 -7.62
CA LEU A 70 -2.87 3.93 -8.98
C LEU A 70 -3.68 5.15 -9.46
N ALA A 71 -4.97 5.19 -9.13
CA ALA A 71 -5.81 6.34 -9.44
C ALA A 71 -5.33 7.62 -8.72
N GLU A 72 -4.86 7.52 -7.49
CA GLU A 72 -4.23 8.61 -6.76
C GLU A 72 -2.97 9.11 -7.47
N ALA A 73 -2.06 8.21 -7.85
CA ALA A 73 -0.82 8.55 -8.54
C ALA A 73 -1.07 9.21 -9.92
N ILE A 74 -2.13 8.83 -10.64
CA ILE A 74 -2.54 9.48 -11.90
C ILE A 74 -3.08 10.89 -11.66
N ASN A 75 -3.65 11.15 -10.49
CA ASN A 75 -4.23 12.45 -10.14
C ASN A 75 -3.30 13.29 -9.25
N GLU A 76 -2.05 12.86 -9.10
CA GLU A 76 -1.03 13.50 -8.28
C GLU A 76 -0.80 14.95 -8.77
N GLY A 77 -1.07 15.90 -7.86
CA GLY A 77 -1.40 17.29 -8.18
C GLY A 77 -2.71 17.79 -7.53
N ARG A 78 -3.47 16.91 -6.87
CA ARG A 78 -4.62 17.26 -6.00
C ARG A 78 -4.55 16.72 -4.57
N SER A 79 -3.87 15.59 -4.34
CA SER A 79 -3.95 14.80 -3.11
C SER A 79 -2.64 14.69 -2.31
N GLY A 80 -1.51 15.18 -2.83
CA GLY A 80 -0.16 14.96 -2.28
C GLY A 80 0.17 15.62 -0.92
N CYS A 81 -0.82 15.97 -0.10
CA CYS A 81 -0.60 16.68 1.15
C CYS A 81 -1.13 15.98 2.41
N PHE A 82 -1.59 14.71 2.38
CA PHE A 82 -2.03 14.04 3.62
C PHE A 82 -0.85 13.63 4.53
N GLY A 83 0.17 12.95 3.99
CA GLY A 83 1.38 12.59 4.75
C GLY A 83 2.10 13.83 5.32
N TRP A 84 2.17 14.90 4.53
CA TRP A 84 2.72 16.19 4.94
C TRP A 84 1.82 16.95 5.93
N ALA A 85 0.49 16.82 5.84
CA ALA A 85 -0.43 17.46 6.80
C ALA A 85 -0.39 16.77 8.17
N VAL A 86 -0.25 15.44 8.21
CA VAL A 86 -0.01 14.70 9.45
C VAL A 86 1.36 15.06 10.03
N GLU A 87 2.41 15.08 9.20
CA GLU A 87 3.74 15.50 9.61
C GLU A 87 3.76 16.95 10.11
N GLN A 88 3.00 17.86 9.50
CA GLN A 88 2.87 19.24 9.95
C GLN A 88 2.04 19.35 11.24
N ALA A 89 1.00 18.54 11.42
CA ALA A 89 0.22 18.49 12.67
C ALA A 89 1.10 17.98 13.83
N LEU A 90 1.91 16.95 13.60
CA LEU A 90 2.87 16.43 14.57
C LEU A 90 4.03 17.41 14.82
N ALA A 91 4.58 18.03 13.78
CA ALA A 91 5.65 19.03 13.92
C ALA A 91 5.18 20.34 14.60
N HIS A 92 3.87 20.64 14.58
CA HIS A 92 3.29 21.74 15.34
C HIS A 92 3.22 21.47 16.85
N GLU A 93 3.29 20.21 17.29
CA GLU A 93 3.44 19.88 18.72
C GLU A 93 4.91 19.95 19.17
N ASP A 94 5.87 19.69 18.27
CA ASP A 94 7.32 19.69 18.58
C ASP A 94 8.03 21.05 18.42
N SER A 95 7.32 22.11 18.03
CA SER A 95 7.92 23.42 17.68
C SER A 95 8.25 24.35 18.86
N ASP A 96 8.58 23.77 20.02
CA ASP A 96 9.17 24.52 21.15
C ASP A 96 10.70 24.38 21.22
N SER A 97 11.34 23.78 20.20
CA SER A 97 12.81 23.64 20.12
C SER A 97 13.35 24.09 18.77
N GLY A 98 14.01 25.26 18.77
CA GLY A 98 14.48 25.97 17.59
C GLY A 98 15.60 25.27 16.81
N LEU A 99 15.22 24.46 15.81
CA LEU A 99 16.13 24.02 14.75
C LEU A 99 15.63 24.48 13.37
N MET A 100 16.50 25.16 12.62
CA MET A 100 16.27 25.61 11.25
C MET A 100 16.11 24.42 10.30
N ALA A 101 14.87 23.98 10.07
CA ALA A 101 14.53 23.03 9.03
C ALA A 101 14.43 23.74 7.67
N ILE A 102 15.19 23.27 6.68
CA ILE A 102 15.11 23.70 5.28
C ILE A 102 13.69 23.39 4.78
N ARG A 103 12.89 24.45 4.51
CA ARG A 103 11.51 24.37 4.03
C ARG A 103 11.47 24.22 2.52
N ALA A 104 10.92 23.10 2.03
CA ALA A 104 10.48 22.98 0.64
C ALA A 104 9.23 23.86 0.40
N SER A 105 9.11 24.42 -0.82
CA SER A 105 8.17 25.49 -1.17
C SER A 105 6.70 25.11 -0.94
N ARG A 106 5.96 26.04 -0.29
CA ARG A 106 4.51 26.00 -0.05
C ARG A 106 3.65 26.13 -1.33
N SER A 107 4.24 26.34 -2.50
CA SER A 107 3.50 26.75 -3.71
C SER A 107 2.74 25.63 -4.44
N GLY A 108 2.84 24.37 -3.98
CA GLY A 108 2.26 23.20 -4.68
C GLY A 108 0.91 22.68 -4.14
N CYS A 109 0.51 23.03 -2.92
CA CYS A 109 -0.71 22.48 -2.30
C CYS A 109 -1.80 23.55 -2.12
N VAL A 110 -2.92 23.39 -2.83
CA VAL A 110 -4.11 24.26 -2.72
C VAL A 110 -5.15 23.56 -1.85
N HIS A 111 -5.38 24.04 -0.63
CA HIS A 111 -6.41 23.51 0.27
C HIS A 111 -7.70 24.37 0.24
N PRO A 112 -8.90 23.77 0.23
CA PRO A 112 -10.19 24.47 0.30
C PRO A 112 -10.47 25.22 1.62
N HIS A 113 -9.63 25.09 2.65
CA HIS A 113 -9.91 25.59 4.00
C HIS A 113 -9.26 26.93 4.37
N ASN A 114 -8.52 27.60 3.47
CA ASN A 114 -7.99 28.93 3.77
C ASN A 114 -9.03 30.04 3.50
N LYS A 115 -10.14 30.02 4.23
CA LYS A 115 -11.05 31.15 4.36
C LYS A 115 -10.88 31.77 5.75
N GLY A 116 -10.10 32.85 5.80
CA GLY A 116 -10.37 33.96 6.73
C GLY A 116 -9.28 34.29 7.74
N ARG A 117 -8.37 35.18 7.37
CA ARG A 117 -8.18 36.52 8.01
C ARG A 117 -7.01 37.25 7.34
N SER A 118 -7.30 37.98 6.29
CA SER A 118 -6.43 39.03 5.77
C SER A 118 -6.69 40.33 6.54
N SER A 119 -5.69 40.78 7.30
CA SER A 119 -5.57 42.18 7.71
C SER A 119 -4.10 42.52 7.72
N GLY A 120 -3.65 43.31 6.74
CA GLY A 120 -2.26 43.76 6.65
C GLY A 120 -1.85 44.16 5.24
N SER A 121 -2.03 45.45 4.95
CA SER A 121 -1.54 46.23 3.81
C SER A 121 -0.14 45.86 3.29
N GLY A 122 0.01 45.70 1.98
CA GLY A 122 1.30 45.59 1.29
C GLY A 122 1.14 45.57 -0.23
N ARG A 123 1.95 46.35 -0.94
CA ARG A 123 1.73 46.83 -2.31
C ARG A 123 2.41 45.92 -3.35
N SER A 124 1.71 45.68 -4.47
CA SER A 124 2.19 45.38 -5.83
C SER A 124 3.42 44.46 -6.03
N ASP A 125 3.18 43.28 -6.60
CA ASP A 125 3.83 42.90 -7.87
C ASP A 125 2.89 41.99 -8.68
N MET A 126 2.74 42.32 -9.96
CA MET A 126 1.98 41.56 -10.94
C MET A 126 2.85 40.41 -11.44
N GLU A 127 2.68 39.22 -10.87
CA GLU A 127 3.05 37.97 -11.55
C GLU A 127 1.78 37.32 -12.08
N HIS A 128 1.79 37.07 -13.39
CA HIS A 128 0.74 36.40 -14.14
C HIS A 128 0.66 34.93 -13.71
N GLU A 129 0.08 34.65 -12.53
CA GLU A 129 -0.27 33.29 -12.14
C GLU A 129 -1.40 32.81 -13.06
N LEU A 130 -1.05 31.92 -13.99
CA LEU A 130 -2.03 31.13 -14.75
C LEU A 130 -3.00 30.48 -13.75
N PRO A 131 -4.32 30.66 -13.91
CA PRO A 131 -5.27 29.99 -13.04
C PRO A 131 -5.04 28.49 -13.18
N SER A 132 -4.70 27.82 -12.08
CA SER A 132 -4.57 26.38 -12.04
C SER A 132 -5.89 25.78 -12.55
N LYS A 133 -5.89 25.35 -13.83
CA LYS A 133 -7.04 24.70 -14.44
C LYS A 133 -7.39 23.52 -13.54
N ARG A 134 -8.55 23.59 -12.87
CA ARG A 134 -9.13 22.46 -12.12
C ARG A 134 -9.16 21.26 -13.03
N ARG A 135 -8.17 20.38 -12.90
CA ARG A 135 -7.78 19.42 -13.92
C ARG A 135 -8.78 18.32 -14.32
N LYS A 136 -10.10 18.38 -14.08
CA LYS A 136 -11.06 17.23 -14.14
C LYS A 136 -10.52 15.93 -13.49
N TRP A 137 -11.38 14.97 -13.20
CA TRP A 137 -10.91 13.68 -12.64
C TRP A 137 -10.55 12.76 -13.79
N VAL A 138 -9.42 12.06 -13.71
CA VAL A 138 -8.93 11.18 -14.77
C VAL A 138 -8.71 9.79 -14.19
N TRP A 139 -9.46 8.81 -14.68
CA TRP A 139 -9.31 7.41 -14.27
C TRP A 139 -8.16 6.70 -15.00
N TRP A 140 -7.85 7.13 -16.23
CA TRP A 140 -6.83 6.51 -17.09
C TRP A 140 -6.00 7.58 -17.79
N PRO A 141 -4.65 7.53 -17.72
CA PRO A 141 -3.81 8.51 -18.37
C PRO A 141 -3.87 8.35 -19.89
N SER A 142 -3.67 9.43 -20.64
CA SER A 142 -3.52 9.34 -22.08
C SER A 142 -2.19 8.67 -22.46
N SER A 143 -2.15 7.90 -23.56
CA SER A 143 -0.94 7.17 -23.99
C SER A 143 0.29 8.06 -24.20
N GLN A 144 0.08 9.34 -24.51
CA GLN A 144 1.14 10.32 -24.71
C GLN A 144 1.70 10.84 -23.38
N GLU A 145 0.85 11.06 -22.37
CA GLU A 145 1.27 11.43 -21.00
C GLU A 145 1.93 10.25 -20.29
N LEU A 146 1.44 9.03 -20.52
CA LEU A 146 2.03 7.80 -20.00
C LEU A 146 3.50 7.66 -20.41
N ARG A 147 3.80 7.82 -21.71
CA ARG A 147 5.16 7.62 -22.25
C ARG A 147 6.16 8.71 -21.89
N THR A 148 5.70 9.93 -21.59
CA THR A 148 6.60 11.07 -21.39
C THR A 148 6.79 11.44 -19.92
N HIS A 149 5.74 11.33 -19.10
CA HIS A 149 5.74 11.80 -17.72
C HIS A 149 5.73 10.66 -16.69
N TYR A 150 4.86 9.67 -16.87
CA TYR A 150 4.61 8.67 -15.83
C TYR A 150 5.68 7.57 -15.73
N ILE A 151 6.39 7.25 -16.81
CA ILE A 151 7.48 6.26 -16.79
C ILE A 151 8.68 6.67 -15.91
N HIS A 152 8.81 7.97 -15.58
CA HIS A 152 9.88 8.50 -14.74
C HIS A 152 9.40 8.91 -13.35
N ASN A 153 8.10 8.87 -13.08
CA ASN A 153 7.55 9.14 -11.75
C ASN A 153 7.60 7.85 -10.93
N LEU A 154 8.37 7.88 -9.83
CA LEU A 154 8.58 6.73 -8.96
C LEU A 154 7.29 6.30 -8.25
N GLY A 155 6.47 7.21 -7.76
CA GLY A 155 5.18 6.91 -7.12
C GLY A 155 4.18 6.28 -8.08
N PHE A 156 4.13 6.74 -9.34
CA PHE A 156 3.34 6.06 -10.37
C PHE A 156 3.84 4.64 -10.64
N LEU A 157 5.16 4.46 -10.81
CA LEU A 157 5.74 3.15 -11.06
C LEU A 157 5.55 2.19 -9.87
N ALA A 158 5.66 2.71 -8.65
CA ALA A 158 5.38 1.99 -7.41
C ALA A 158 3.92 1.54 -7.34
N SER A 159 2.98 2.43 -7.65
CA SER A 159 1.55 2.15 -7.67
C SER A 159 1.16 1.16 -8.77
N LEU A 160 1.78 1.27 -9.94
CA LEU A 160 1.57 0.34 -11.05
C LEU A 160 2.11 -1.06 -10.71
N SER A 161 3.30 -1.14 -10.12
CA SER A 161 3.87 -2.40 -9.64
C SER A 161 3.01 -3.04 -8.56
N GLN A 162 2.47 -2.23 -7.65
CA GLN A 162 1.55 -2.69 -6.61
C GLN A 162 0.29 -3.29 -7.22
N LEU A 163 -0.35 -2.61 -8.18
CA LEU A 163 -1.56 -3.09 -8.85
C LEU A 163 -1.30 -4.39 -9.61
N ILE A 164 -0.24 -4.46 -10.42
CA ILE A 164 0.10 -5.71 -11.13
C ILE A 164 0.36 -6.84 -10.14
N GLY A 165 1.11 -6.55 -9.06
CA GLY A 165 1.38 -7.51 -7.99
C GLY A 165 0.09 -8.02 -7.33
N ALA A 166 -0.82 -7.11 -6.98
CA ALA A 166 -2.09 -7.42 -6.34
C ALA A 166 -2.99 -8.24 -7.26
N THR A 167 -3.08 -7.90 -8.56
CA THR A 167 -3.94 -8.61 -9.51
C THR A 167 -3.46 -10.04 -9.70
N VAL A 168 -2.13 -10.25 -9.79
CA VAL A 168 -1.55 -11.60 -9.90
C VAL A 168 -1.73 -12.35 -8.58
N PHE A 169 -1.45 -11.73 -7.44
CA PHE A 169 -1.64 -12.33 -6.12
C PHE A 169 -3.11 -12.74 -5.88
N TRP A 170 -4.06 -11.95 -6.38
CA TRP A 170 -5.49 -12.19 -6.23
C TRP A 170 -5.94 -13.54 -6.80
N ILE A 171 -5.28 -14.04 -7.86
CA ILE A 171 -5.54 -15.39 -8.41
C ILE A 171 -5.34 -16.46 -7.34
N ALA A 172 -4.31 -16.32 -6.51
CA ALA A 172 -4.05 -17.23 -5.42
C ALA A 172 -5.06 -17.08 -4.28
N GLY A 173 -5.44 -15.84 -3.93
CA GLY A 173 -6.51 -15.59 -2.98
C GLY A 173 -7.83 -16.23 -3.41
N PHE A 174 -8.20 -16.13 -4.68
CA PHE A 174 -9.38 -16.77 -5.24
C PHE A 174 -9.30 -18.30 -5.18
N THR A 175 -8.16 -18.88 -5.55
CA THR A 175 -7.98 -20.34 -5.50
C THR A 175 -7.80 -20.91 -4.09
N ALA A 176 -7.54 -20.08 -3.09
CA ALA A 176 -7.51 -20.45 -1.68
C ALA A 176 -8.89 -20.81 -1.12
N LEU A 177 -9.98 -20.43 -1.81
CA LEU A 177 -11.34 -20.66 -1.32
C LEU A 177 -11.64 -22.15 -1.11
N PRO A 178 -12.39 -22.50 -0.05
CA PRO A 178 -12.90 -23.85 0.15
C PRO A 178 -13.82 -24.23 -1.02
N GLY A 179 -13.72 -25.47 -1.47
CA GLY A 179 -14.37 -25.97 -2.69
C GLY A 179 -13.45 -25.89 -3.92
N ILE A 180 -12.55 -24.90 -3.99
CA ILE A 180 -11.53 -24.83 -5.05
C ILE A 180 -10.26 -25.52 -4.55
N TYR A 181 -9.67 -25.00 -3.48
CA TYR A 181 -8.37 -25.44 -2.98
C TYR A 181 -8.28 -26.94 -2.72
N ASN A 182 -9.29 -27.51 -2.05
CA ASN A 182 -9.36 -28.93 -1.70
C ASN A 182 -9.70 -29.87 -2.87
N ASN A 183 -9.98 -29.33 -4.07
CA ASN A 183 -10.21 -30.11 -5.28
C ASN A 183 -9.08 -29.95 -6.31
N MET A 184 -8.06 -29.13 -6.02
CA MET A 184 -6.91 -28.97 -6.91
C MET A 184 -5.92 -30.12 -6.76
N SER A 185 -5.42 -30.64 -7.89
CA SER A 185 -4.23 -31.49 -7.88
C SER A 185 -2.99 -30.68 -7.52
N ARG A 186 -1.94 -31.34 -7.05
CA ARG A 186 -0.67 -30.66 -6.69
C ARG A 186 -0.14 -29.75 -7.80
N THR A 187 -0.21 -30.19 -9.05
CA THR A 187 0.24 -29.39 -10.20
C THR A 187 -0.59 -28.12 -10.36
N ILE A 188 -1.91 -28.20 -10.18
CA ILE A 188 -2.81 -27.05 -10.27
C ILE A 188 -2.54 -26.09 -9.10
N THR A 189 -2.33 -26.60 -7.88
CA THR A 189 -1.95 -25.78 -6.72
C THR A 189 -0.64 -25.02 -6.95
N ILE A 190 0.37 -25.67 -7.53
CA ILE A 190 1.64 -25.01 -7.88
C ILE A 190 1.40 -23.85 -8.85
N ILE A 191 0.61 -24.07 -9.90
CA ILE A 191 0.42 -23.10 -10.99
C ILE A 191 -0.48 -21.93 -10.56
N PHE A 192 -1.59 -22.21 -9.88
CA PHE A 192 -2.63 -21.20 -9.63
C PHE A 192 -2.67 -20.68 -8.20
N TYR A 193 -2.08 -21.38 -7.24
CA TYR A 193 -2.01 -20.91 -5.85
C TYR A 193 -0.60 -20.42 -5.49
N TRP A 194 0.44 -21.23 -5.63
CA TRP A 194 1.79 -20.83 -5.18
C TRP A 194 2.47 -19.82 -6.11
N THR A 195 2.47 -20.08 -7.41
CA THR A 195 3.18 -19.25 -8.40
C THR A 195 2.65 -17.81 -8.47
N PRO A 196 1.32 -17.55 -8.43
CA PRO A 196 0.84 -16.18 -8.45
C PRO A 196 1.17 -15.42 -7.17
N GLN A 197 1.20 -16.07 -6.00
CA GLN A 197 1.67 -15.42 -4.76
C GLN A 197 3.12 -14.98 -4.89
N LEU A 198 3.98 -15.82 -5.47
CA LEU A 198 5.40 -15.50 -5.63
C LEU A 198 5.59 -14.25 -6.50
N PHE A 199 4.95 -14.21 -7.68
CA PHE A 199 5.05 -13.06 -8.58
C PHE A 199 4.35 -11.81 -8.02
N GLY A 200 3.21 -12.00 -7.33
CA GLY A 200 2.52 -10.92 -6.65
C GLY A 200 3.38 -10.27 -5.55
N GLY A 201 4.00 -11.10 -4.72
CA GLY A 201 4.95 -10.68 -3.68
C GLY A 201 6.15 -9.91 -4.23
N LEU A 202 6.71 -10.35 -5.37
CA LEU A 202 7.77 -9.59 -6.06
C LEU A 202 7.28 -8.19 -6.49
N GLY A 203 6.03 -8.07 -6.96
CA GLY A 203 5.41 -6.79 -7.29
C GLY A 203 5.30 -5.86 -6.07
N PHE A 204 4.97 -6.41 -4.89
CA PHE A 204 4.93 -5.68 -3.62
C PHE A 204 6.32 -5.23 -3.16
N ILE A 205 7.34 -6.07 -3.31
CA ILE A 205 8.74 -5.72 -3.01
C ILE A 205 9.19 -4.55 -3.88
N ILE A 206 8.94 -4.61 -5.19
CA ILE A 206 9.29 -3.54 -6.13
C ILE A 206 8.54 -2.26 -5.74
N SER A 207 7.25 -2.35 -5.46
CA SER A 207 6.43 -1.21 -5.05
C SER A 207 6.94 -0.55 -3.76
N GLY A 208 7.12 -1.33 -2.68
CA GLY A 208 7.62 -0.83 -1.41
C GLY A 208 9.00 -0.18 -1.53
N THR A 209 9.90 -0.79 -2.32
CA THR A 209 11.22 -0.23 -2.59
C THR A 209 11.14 1.12 -3.31
N LEU A 210 10.28 1.23 -4.33
CA LEU A 210 10.11 2.47 -5.09
C LEU A 210 9.51 3.58 -4.22
N PHE A 211 8.50 3.30 -3.38
CA PHE A 211 7.96 4.26 -2.42
C PHE A 211 8.98 4.71 -1.37
N MET A 212 9.85 3.81 -0.91
CA MET A 212 10.96 4.19 -0.03
C MET A 212 11.96 5.11 -0.73
N ILE A 213 12.31 4.83 -1.99
CA ILE A 213 13.24 5.66 -2.78
C ILE A 213 12.64 7.03 -3.09
N GLU A 214 11.35 7.10 -3.38
CA GLU A 214 10.65 8.36 -3.63
C GLU A 214 10.64 9.30 -2.42
N THR A 215 10.55 8.75 -1.22
CA THR A 215 10.45 9.53 0.02
C THR A 215 11.79 9.94 0.63
N GLN A 216 12.90 9.35 0.17
CA GLN A 216 14.22 9.63 0.70
C GLN A 216 15.09 10.48 -0.24
N SER A 217 15.94 11.33 0.34
CA SER A 217 16.79 12.25 -0.44
C SER A 217 17.85 11.53 -1.31
N LYS A 218 18.36 10.39 -0.81
CA LYS A 218 19.34 9.54 -1.48
C LYS A 218 18.94 8.10 -1.26
N TRP A 219 19.12 7.25 -2.27
CA TRP A 219 18.71 5.83 -2.24
C TRP A 219 19.26 5.03 -1.04
N TRP A 220 20.39 5.45 -0.46
CA TRP A 220 21.06 4.79 0.67
C TRP A 220 20.80 5.46 2.03
N MET A 221 20.07 6.59 2.07
CA MET A 221 19.86 7.37 3.29
C MET A 221 18.38 7.33 3.68
N PRO A 222 17.97 6.36 4.53
CA PRO A 222 16.60 6.25 5.03
C PRO A 222 16.03 7.58 5.55
N ALA A 223 14.72 7.78 5.36
CA ALA A 223 13.99 8.95 5.84
C ALA A 223 12.99 8.57 6.95
N PRO A 224 13.46 8.08 8.13
CA PRO A 224 12.59 7.52 9.18
C PRO A 224 11.67 8.56 9.85
N ARG A 225 11.84 9.85 9.56
CA ARG A 225 10.96 10.93 10.03
C ARG A 225 9.74 11.15 9.16
N THR A 226 9.71 10.55 7.96
CA THR A 226 8.62 10.72 7.01
C THR A 226 7.68 9.52 7.07
N LEU A 227 6.37 9.78 7.14
CA LEU A 227 5.37 8.72 7.21
C LEU A 227 5.39 7.86 5.93
N GLY A 228 5.53 8.47 4.76
CA GLY A 228 5.58 7.77 3.48
C GLY A 228 6.72 6.75 3.39
N TRP A 229 7.87 7.03 4.02
CA TRP A 229 8.98 6.08 4.06
C TRP A 229 8.63 4.81 4.84
N TRP A 230 7.94 4.96 5.98
CA TRP A 230 7.45 3.81 6.75
C TRP A 230 6.39 3.01 6.02
N VAL A 231 5.49 3.67 5.28
CA VAL A 231 4.51 2.99 4.43
C VAL A 231 5.23 2.11 3.39
N GLY A 232 6.23 2.67 2.69
CA GLY A 232 7.05 1.90 1.75
C GLY A 232 7.83 0.77 2.42
N ALA A 233 8.43 1.02 3.59
CA ALA A 233 9.22 0.04 4.33
C ALA A 233 8.37 -1.14 4.84
N LEU A 234 7.18 -0.88 5.39
CA LEU A 234 6.27 -1.93 5.84
C LEU A 234 5.71 -2.72 4.66
N ASN A 235 5.37 -2.05 3.53
CA ASN A 235 4.97 -2.75 2.31
C ASN A 235 6.09 -3.66 1.78
N LEU A 236 7.35 -3.20 1.84
CA LEU A 236 8.51 -4.01 1.47
C LEU A 236 8.66 -5.24 2.37
N ILE A 237 8.58 -5.06 3.70
CA ILE A 237 8.66 -6.17 4.67
C ILE A 237 7.55 -7.18 4.38
N GLY A 238 6.30 -6.72 4.24
CA GLY A 238 5.18 -7.60 3.91
C GLY A 238 5.39 -8.31 2.57
N GLY A 239 5.81 -7.58 1.54
CA GLY A 239 6.16 -8.16 0.23
C GLY A 239 7.21 -9.27 0.31
N VAL A 240 8.23 -9.13 1.15
CA VAL A 240 9.22 -10.19 1.40
C VAL A 240 8.57 -11.41 2.06
N GLY A 241 7.75 -11.21 3.09
CA GLY A 241 7.04 -12.32 3.76
C GLY A 241 6.11 -13.08 2.81
N PHE A 242 5.29 -12.34 2.04
CA PHE A 242 4.39 -12.90 1.03
C PHE A 242 5.12 -13.51 -0.18
N THR A 243 6.38 -13.18 -0.42
CA THR A 243 7.22 -13.84 -1.43
C THR A 243 7.86 -15.11 -0.88
N LEU A 244 8.30 -15.10 0.39
CA LEU A 244 8.91 -16.25 1.04
C LEU A 244 7.90 -17.36 1.33
N CYS A 245 6.66 -17.01 1.68
CA CYS A 245 5.58 -17.99 1.88
C CYS A 245 5.46 -19.00 0.72
N PRO A 246 5.21 -18.57 -0.53
CA PRO A 246 5.14 -19.48 -1.66
C PRO A 246 6.49 -20.10 -2.04
N ALA A 247 7.61 -19.40 -1.78
CA ALA A 247 8.94 -19.97 -2.03
C ALA A 247 9.18 -21.25 -1.22
N PHE A 248 8.70 -21.31 0.03
CA PHE A 248 8.69 -22.54 0.82
C PHE A 248 7.50 -23.45 0.52
N GLY A 249 6.35 -22.89 0.13
CA GLY A 249 5.09 -23.59 -0.12
C GLY A 249 5.14 -24.68 -1.20
N TYR A 250 6.08 -24.61 -2.14
CA TYR A 250 6.30 -25.64 -3.15
C TYR A 250 6.72 -27.01 -2.56
N ASP A 251 7.38 -27.00 -1.41
CA ASP A 251 7.88 -28.20 -0.74
C ASP A 251 6.91 -28.65 0.36
N THR A 252 6.44 -29.89 0.27
CA THR A 252 5.45 -30.47 1.20
C THR A 252 6.06 -30.94 2.52
N ARG A 253 7.37 -30.84 2.71
CA ARG A 253 8.03 -31.19 3.98
C ARG A 253 7.57 -30.28 5.11
N SER A 254 7.45 -30.82 6.31
CA SER A 254 6.91 -30.11 7.49
C SER A 254 7.68 -28.82 7.82
N TRP A 255 9.01 -28.84 7.74
CA TRP A 255 9.83 -27.65 8.00
C TRP A 255 9.56 -26.52 6.97
N ALA A 256 9.29 -26.87 5.72
CA ALA A 256 9.03 -25.91 4.66
C ALA A 256 7.63 -25.32 4.81
N GLN A 257 6.63 -26.15 5.10
CA GLN A 257 5.26 -25.67 5.38
C GLN A 257 5.22 -24.78 6.64
N TYR A 258 6.02 -25.08 7.67
CA TYR A 258 6.18 -24.21 8.82
C TYR A 258 6.75 -22.84 8.43
N GLN A 259 7.82 -22.81 7.63
CA GLN A 259 8.41 -21.55 7.15
C GLN A 259 7.46 -20.78 6.24
N ALA A 260 6.63 -21.47 5.45
CA ALA A 260 5.62 -20.84 4.62
C ALA A 260 4.60 -20.08 5.48
N SER A 261 3.97 -20.75 6.45
CA SER A 261 3.02 -20.12 7.36
C SER A 261 3.64 -19.04 8.24
N LEU A 262 4.87 -19.25 8.74
CA LEU A 262 5.59 -18.24 9.51
C LEU A 262 5.90 -17.00 8.66
N SER A 263 6.25 -17.17 7.38
CA SER A 263 6.51 -16.06 6.46
C SER A 263 5.27 -15.22 6.19
N THR A 264 4.10 -15.86 6.06
CA THR A 264 2.82 -15.15 6.04
C THR A 264 2.59 -14.41 7.35
N PHE A 265 2.93 -15.01 8.50
CA PHE A 265 2.64 -14.44 9.81
C PHE A 265 3.36 -13.11 10.08
N TRP A 266 4.68 -13.04 9.90
CA TRP A 266 5.39 -11.78 10.12
C TRP A 266 5.25 -10.79 8.96
N GLY A 267 4.88 -11.26 7.76
CA GLY A 267 4.65 -10.41 6.60
C GLY A 267 3.27 -9.74 6.58
N SER A 268 2.33 -10.20 7.42
CA SER A 268 0.97 -9.64 7.56
C SER A 268 0.95 -8.40 8.45
#